data_AF-A0A4Q5TR90-F1
#
_entry.id   AF-A0A4Q5TR90-F1
#
_cell.length_a   1.000
_cell.length_b   1.000
_cell.length_c   1.000
_cell.angle_alpha   90.00
_cell.angle_beta   90.00
_cell.angle_gamma   90.00
#
_symmetry.space_group_name_H-M   'P 1'
#
loop_
_entity.id
_entity.type
_entity.pdbx_description
1 polymer ?
#
loop_
_entity_poly.entity_id
_entity_poly.type
_entity_poly.pdbx_seq_one_letter_code
_entity_poly.pdbx_strand_id
1 'polypeptide(L)'
;MRIFKRIDLYLQALGAVITLGYGTFNLEILKYFYPVMAGLQLISILIHLLFPRSFYISPLRQQYYRALLILVALGFLMLIPPAFLAYLFLLTVVTPFYACWYFLACYRENILLEKKAFIHLK
;
A
#
# COMPACT_ATOMS: atom_id res chain seq x y z
N MET A 1 0.04 19.00 -0.24
CA MET A 1 0.05 17.53 -0.01
C MET A 1 -1.27 16.82 -0.32
N ARG A 2 -2.43 17.50 -0.33
CA ARG A 2 -3.72 16.89 -0.73
C ARG A 2 -3.72 16.33 -2.16
N ILE A 3 -3.10 17.06 -3.10
CA ILE A 3 -2.93 16.61 -4.49
C ILE A 3 -2.12 15.31 -4.56
N PHE A 4 -0.97 15.25 -3.89
CA PHE A 4 -0.16 14.02 -3.80
C PHE A 4 -0.99 12.82 -3.33
N LYS A 5 -1.77 13.00 -2.26
CA LYS A 5 -2.59 11.92 -1.70
C LYS A 5 -3.69 11.44 -2.66
N ARG A 6 -4.28 12.36 -3.42
CA ARG A 6 -5.27 12.03 -4.44
C ARG A 6 -4.62 11.32 -5.63
N ILE A 7 -3.43 11.75 -6.06
CA ILE A 7 -2.64 11.08 -7.10
C ILE A 7 -2.26 9.66 -6.65
N ASP A 8 -1.74 9.51 -5.43
CA ASP A 8 -1.39 8.21 -4.85
C ASP A 8 -2.61 7.28 -4.83
N LEU A 9 -3.76 7.75 -4.35
CA LEU A 9 -4.99 6.96 -4.36
C LEU A 9 -5.37 6.48 -5.77
N TYR A 10 -5.28 7.35 -6.78
CA TYR A 10 -5.59 6.97 -8.16
C TYR A 10 -4.57 5.99 -8.75
N LEU A 11 -3.28 6.18 -8.47
CA LEU A 11 -2.24 5.25 -8.91
C LEU A 11 -2.43 3.87 -8.28
N GLN A 12 -2.75 3.80 -6.99
CA GLN A 12 -3.04 2.54 -6.29
C GLN A 12 -4.32 1.89 -6.82
N ALA A 13 -5.37 2.67 -7.10
CA ALA A 13 -6.61 2.16 -7.70
C ALA A 13 -6.37 1.58 -9.10
N LEU A 14 -5.70 2.35 -9.96
CA LEU A 14 -5.37 1.94 -11.33
C LEU A 14 -4.51 0.69 -11.33
N GLY A 15 -3.48 0.67 -10.48
CA GLY A 15 -2.63 -0.49 -10.29
C GLY A 15 -3.39 -1.72 -9.81
N ALA A 16 -4.30 -1.57 -8.85
CA ALA A 16 -5.15 -2.68 -8.41
C ALA A 16 -6.02 -3.22 -9.55
N VAL A 17 -6.64 -2.35 -10.35
CA VAL A 17 -7.46 -2.74 -11.51
C VAL A 17 -6.62 -3.48 -12.55
N ILE A 18 -5.43 -2.98 -12.89
CA ILE A 18 -4.54 -3.64 -13.87
C ILE A 18 -4.06 -4.99 -13.33
N THR A 19 -3.60 -5.02 -12.08
CA THR A 19 -2.91 -6.20 -11.53
C THR A 19 -3.88 -7.30 -11.13
N LEU A 20 -5.02 -6.97 -10.50
CA LEU A 20 -6.04 -7.93 -10.08
C LEU A 20 -7.09 -8.19 -11.15
N GLY A 21 -7.43 -7.20 -11.97
CA GLY A 21 -8.47 -7.32 -12.99
C GLY A 21 -7.94 -7.85 -14.31
N TYR A 22 -6.84 -7.29 -14.82
CA TYR A 22 -6.29 -7.70 -16.12
C TYR A 22 -5.23 -8.81 -15.98
N GLY A 23 -4.46 -8.79 -14.89
CA GLY A 23 -3.46 -9.82 -14.58
C GLY A 23 -4.03 -11.25 -14.44
N THR A 24 -5.33 -11.40 -14.12
CA THR A 24 -5.99 -12.71 -14.09
C THR A 24 -6.14 -13.33 -15.48
N PHE A 25 -6.13 -12.53 -16.54
CA PHE A 25 -6.24 -12.98 -17.93
C PHE A 25 -4.89 -13.00 -18.65
N ASN A 26 -3.86 -12.36 -18.09
CA ASN A 26 -2.54 -12.27 -18.70
C ASN A 26 -1.42 -12.30 -17.64
N LEU A 27 -0.80 -13.47 -17.49
CA LEU A 27 0.29 -13.70 -16.53
C LEU A 27 1.56 -12.89 -16.84
N GLU A 28 1.83 -12.56 -18.10
CA GLU A 28 2.98 -11.71 -18.46
C GLU A 28 2.81 -10.30 -17.87
N ILE A 29 1.59 -9.78 -17.87
CA ILE A 29 1.31 -8.48 -17.26
C ILE A 29 1.50 -8.55 -15.75
N LEU A 30 1.01 -9.62 -15.11
CA LEU A 30 1.21 -9.82 -13.69
C LEU A 30 2.70 -9.82 -13.33
N LYS A 31 3.53 -10.51 -14.11
CA LYS A 31 4.99 -10.61 -13.90
C LYS A 31 5.69 -9.25 -13.85
N TYR A 32 5.33 -8.32 -14.75
CA TYR A 32 5.99 -7.01 -14.82
C TYR A 32 5.30 -5.92 -13.98
N PHE A 33 3.96 -5.89 -13.94
CA PHE A 33 3.22 -4.85 -13.22
C PHE A 33 3.17 -5.08 -11.71
N TYR A 34 3.09 -6.33 -11.26
CA TYR A 34 3.02 -6.64 -9.83
C TYR A 34 4.21 -6.07 -9.03
N PRO A 35 5.49 -6.28 -9.43
CA PRO A 35 6.62 -5.70 -8.69
C PRO A 35 6.67 -4.18 -8.78
N VAL A 36 6.27 -3.59 -9.92
CA VAL A 36 6.18 -2.12 -10.09
C VAL A 36 5.17 -1.53 -9.11
N MET A 37 3.99 -2.16 -8.99
CA MET A 37 2.96 -1.72 -8.07
C MET A 37 3.38 -1.88 -6.61
N ALA A 38 4.03 -2.98 -6.26
CA ALA A 38 4.61 -3.17 -4.93
C ALA A 38 5.65 -2.08 -4.61
N GLY A 39 6.53 -1.75 -5.57
CA GLY A 39 7.51 -0.67 -5.44
C GLY A 39 6.87 0.70 -5.24
N LEU A 40 5.85 1.04 -6.03
CA LEU A 40 5.09 2.29 -5.85
C LEU A 40 4.44 2.39 -4.47
N GLN A 41 3.92 1.27 -3.96
CA GLN A 41 3.32 1.20 -2.63
C GLN A 41 4.36 1.45 -1.53
N LEU A 42 5.54 0.83 -1.64
CA LEU A 42 6.66 1.08 -0.73
C LEU A 42 7.14 2.54 -0.76
N ILE A 43 7.31 3.13 -1.95
CA ILE A 43 7.67 4.55 -2.09
C ILE A 43 6.63 5.45 -1.42
N SER A 44 5.35 5.16 -1.64
CA SER A 44 4.27 5.94 -1.04
C SER A 44 4.27 5.85 0.49
N ILE A 45 4.54 4.66 1.04
CA ILE A 45 4.70 4.45 2.48
C ILE A 45 5.88 5.25 3.02
N LEU A 46 7.03 5.22 2.35
CA LEU A 46 8.22 5.99 2.73
C LEU A 46 7.93 7.49 2.77
N ILE A 47 7.23 8.03 1.76
CA ILE A 47 6.84 9.44 1.74
C ILE A 47 5.95 9.79 2.95
N HIS A 48 4.99 8.93 3.29
CA HIS A 48 4.14 9.18 4.45
C HIS A 48 4.88 9.05 5.79
N LEU A 49 5.90 8.20 5.87
CA LEU A 49 6.75 8.08 7.07
C LEU A 49 7.71 9.26 7.23
N LEU A 50 8.26 9.80 6.14
CA LEU A 50 9.16 10.95 6.16
C LEU A 50 8.44 12.28 6.42
N PHE A 51 7.17 12.40 6.03
CA PHE A 51 6.39 13.64 6.17
C PHE A 51 5.11 13.47 7.00
N PRO A 52 5.18 12.96 8.25
CA PRO A 52 3.98 12.58 9.02
C PRO A 52 3.09 13.76 9.39
N ARG A 53 3.67 14.95 9.60
CA ARG A 53 2.92 16.19 9.93
C ARG A 53 2.13 16.75 8.75
N SER A 54 2.51 16.36 7.54
CA SER A 54 1.93 16.86 6.29
C SER A 54 0.69 16.07 5.85
N PHE A 55 0.41 14.95 6.51
CA PHE A 55 -0.70 14.06 6.18
C PHE A 55 -1.56 13.80 7.42
N TYR A 56 -2.87 13.74 7.22
CA TYR A 56 -3.73 13.14 8.21
C TYR A 56 -3.51 11.62 8.19
N ILE A 57 -3.07 11.06 9.31
CA ILE A 57 -2.80 9.62 9.48
C ILE A 57 -4.00 9.02 10.22
N SER A 58 -4.69 8.10 9.55
CA SER A 58 -5.76 7.33 10.16
C SER A 58 -5.21 6.24 11.10
N PRO A 59 -5.97 5.81 12.12
CA PRO A 59 -5.59 4.65 12.92
C PRO A 59 -5.35 3.39 12.08
N LEU A 60 -6.10 3.25 10.97
CA LEU A 60 -5.97 2.14 10.03
C LEU A 60 -4.58 2.11 9.37
N ARG A 61 -4.01 3.27 9.03
CA ARG A 61 -2.66 3.40 8.49
C ARG A 61 -1.58 3.07 9.52
N GLN A 62 -1.78 3.43 10.79
CA GLN A 62 -0.86 3.06 11.85
C GLN A 62 -0.80 1.54 12.06
N GLN A 63 -1.95 0.87 12.04
CA GLN A 63 -2.01 -0.59 12.12
C GLN A 63 -1.33 -1.24 10.90
N TYR A 64 -1.58 -0.71 9.72
CA TYR A 64 -0.91 -1.13 8.49
C TYR A 64 0.62 -1.04 8.60
N TYR A 65 1.16 0.07 9.09
CA TYR A 65 2.61 0.22 9.28
C TYR A 65 3.20 -0.78 10.26
N ARG A 66 2.51 -1.02 11.39
CA ARG A 66 2.97 -2.02 12.37
C ARG A 66 3.00 -3.42 11.74
N ALA A 67 1.94 -3.80 11.03
CA ALA A 67 1.86 -5.08 10.36
C ALA A 67 2.96 -5.23 9.27
N LEU A 68 3.20 -4.18 8.48
CA LEU A 68 4.25 -4.16 7.47
C LEU A 68 5.65 -4.27 8.08
N LEU A 69 5.92 -3.58 9.18
CA LEU A 69 7.20 -3.69 9.89
C LEU A 69 7.43 -5.10 10.43
N ILE A 70 6.38 -5.74 10.97
CA ILE A 70 6.45 -7.15 11.39
C ILE A 70 6.74 -8.05 10.20
N LEU A 71 6.05 -7.85 9.06
CA LEU A 71 6.26 -8.63 7.85
C LEU A 71 7.72 -8.51 7.36
N VAL A 72 8.26 -7.30 7.30
CA VAL A 72 9.64 -7.04 6.91
C VAL A 72 10.63 -7.67 7.90
N ALA A 73 10.39 -7.54 9.21
CA ALA A 73 11.22 -8.15 10.24
C ALA A 73 11.23 -9.68 10.14
N LEU A 74 10.08 -10.31 9.88
CA LEU A 74 9.98 -11.75 9.62
C LEU A 74 10.77 -12.13 8.36
N GLY A 75 10.74 -11.30 7.32
CA GLY A 75 11.57 -11.49 6.13
C GLY A 75 13.06 -11.55 6.44
N PHE A 76 13.57 -10.67 7.30
CA PHE A 76 14.97 -10.72 7.76
C PHE A 76 15.29 -12.00 8.55
N LEU A 77 14.38 -12.45 9.41
CA LEU A 77 14.55 -13.69 10.18
C LEU A 77 14.53 -14.95 9.30
N MET A 78 13.83 -14.90 8.17
CA MET A 78 13.67 -16.02 7.23
C MET A 78 14.68 -16.00 6.07
N LEU A 79 15.75 -15.20 6.13
CA LEU A 79 16.78 -15.16 5.08
C LEU A 79 17.55 -16.48 4.89
N ILE A 80 17.41 -17.44 5.83
CA ILE A 80 18.08 -18.74 5.78
C ILE A 80 17.23 -19.74 4.96
N PRO A 81 17.78 -20.39 3.92
CA PRO A 81 17.06 -21.46 3.20
C PRO A 81 16.75 -22.66 4.11
N PRO A 82 15.59 -23.34 3.97
CA PRO A 82 14.53 -23.15 2.97
C PRO A 82 13.44 -22.15 3.39
N ALA A 83 13.50 -21.60 4.61
CA ALA A 83 12.48 -20.68 5.14
C ALA A 83 12.25 -19.46 4.24
N PHE A 84 13.30 -18.99 3.56
CA PHE A 84 13.22 -17.89 2.61
C PHE A 84 12.23 -18.14 1.45
N LEU A 85 12.23 -19.34 0.88
CA LEU A 85 11.33 -19.69 -0.23
C LEU A 85 9.87 -19.74 0.23
N ALA A 86 9.62 -20.30 1.42
CA ALA A 86 8.29 -20.32 2.01
C ALA A 86 7.77 -18.90 2.31
N TYR A 87 8.65 -18.02 2.80
CA TYR A 87 8.35 -16.61 3.02
C TYR A 87 7.97 -15.88 1.71
N LEU A 88 8.75 -16.07 0.64
CA LEU A 88 8.45 -15.48 -0.66
C LEU A 88 7.12 -15.98 -1.23
N PHE A 89 6.81 -17.27 -1.08
CA PHE A 89 5.52 -17.81 -1.50
C PHE A 89 4.38 -17.20 -0.70
N LEU A 90 4.51 -17.12 0.62
CA LEU A 90 3.50 -16.50 1.49
C LEU A 90 3.26 -15.02 1.11
N LEU A 91 4.32 -14.28 0.77
CA LEU A 91 4.18 -12.89 0.32
C LEU A 91 3.29 -12.77 -0.91
N THR A 92 3.31 -13.71 -1.86
CA THR A 92 2.43 -13.62 -3.03
C THR A 92 0.95 -13.63 -2.67
N VAL A 93 0.58 -14.37 -1.61
CA VAL A 93 -0.80 -14.46 -1.08
C VAL A 93 -1.14 -13.27 -0.19
N VAL A 94 -0.21 -12.83 0.66
CA VAL A 94 -0.43 -11.77 1.66
C VAL A 94 -0.45 -10.37 1.03
N THR A 95 0.37 -10.12 0.02
CA THR A 95 0.55 -8.78 -0.57
C THR A 95 -0.74 -8.19 -1.18
N PRO A 96 -1.61 -8.95 -1.89
CA PRO A 96 -2.92 -8.46 -2.32
C PRO A 96 -3.78 -7.91 -1.17
N PHE A 97 -3.79 -8.57 -0.01
CA PHE A 97 -4.53 -8.09 1.17
C PHE A 97 -3.93 -6.79 1.71
N TYR A 98 -2.59 -6.69 1.75
CA TYR A 98 -1.91 -5.45 2.12
C TYR A 98 -2.23 -4.32 1.14
N ALA A 99 -2.33 -4.60 -0.16
CA ALA A 99 -2.71 -3.59 -1.14
C ALA A 99 -4.13 -3.07 -0.92
N CYS A 100 -5.10 -3.96 -0.68
CA CYS A 100 -6.47 -3.56 -0.32
C CYS A 100 -6.52 -2.75 0.97
N TRP A 101 -5.77 -3.15 2.01
CA TRP A 101 -5.70 -2.42 3.26
C TRP A 101 -5.09 -1.02 3.06
N TYR A 102 -3.99 -0.92 2.33
CA TYR A 102 -3.35 0.35 2.00
C TYR A 102 -4.32 1.31 1.29
N PHE A 103 -5.03 0.79 0.28
CA PHE A 103 -6.03 1.55 -0.46
C PHE A 103 -7.15 2.06 0.46
N LEU A 104 -7.70 1.19 1.32
CA LEU A 104 -8.76 1.58 2.27
C LEU A 104 -8.29 2.67 3.25
N ALA A 105 -7.03 2.59 3.70
CA ALA A 105 -6.43 3.62 4.54
C ALA A 105 -6.30 4.96 3.81
N CYS A 106 -5.78 4.97 2.56
CA CYS A 106 -5.73 6.18 1.73
C CYS A 106 -7.13 6.78 1.51
N TYR A 107 -8.12 5.94 1.20
CA TYR A 107 -9.49 6.37 0.93
C TYR A 107 -10.14 7.05 2.14
N ARG A 108 -10.05 6.43 3.33
CA ARG A 108 -10.55 7.01 4.58
C ARG A 108 -9.90 8.34 4.90
N GLU A 109 -8.59 8.44 4.70
CA GLU A 109 -7.86 9.68 4.95
C GLU A 109 -8.24 10.78 3.95
N ASN A 110 -8.52 10.44 2.69
CA ASN A 110 -9.02 11.41 1.72
C ASN A 110 -10.41 11.95 2.12
N ILE A 111 -11.33 11.08 2.56
CA ILE A 111 -12.65 11.51 3.08
C ILE A 111 -12.49 12.45 4.27
N LEU A 112 -11.60 12.14 5.22
CA LEU A 112 -11.39 12.97 6.41
C LEU A 112 -10.77 14.33 6.06
N LEU A 113 -9.87 14.38 5.06
CA LEU A 113 -9.34 15.63 4.53
C LEU A 113 -10.41 16.46 3.83
N GLU A 114 -11.30 15.84 3.06
CA GLU A 114 -12.45 16.51 2.45
C GLU A 114 -13.38 17.08 3.52
N LYS A 115 -13.79 16.28 4.51
CA LYS A 115 -14.66 16.75 5.61
C LYS A 115 -14.05 17.91 6.40
N LYS A 116 -12.76 17.87 6.73
CA LYS A 116 -12.08 18.98 7.44
C LYS A 116 -12.03 20.27 6.63
N ALA A 117 -11.85 20.18 5.30
CA ALA A 117 -11.85 21.36 4.44
C ALA A 117 -13.20 22.10 4.48
N PHE A 118 -14.32 21.39 4.67
CA PHE A 118 -15.64 22.00 4.79
C PHE A 118 -15.92 22.59 6.18
N ILE A 119 -15.25 22.14 7.24
CA ILE A 119 -15.44 22.67 8.60
C ILE A 119 -14.84 24.09 8.72
N HIS A 120 -13.75 24.39 8.02
CA HIS A 120 -13.16 25.72 8.00
C HIS A 120 -13.93 26.76 7.15
N LEU A 121 -14.98 26.33 6.43
CA LEU A 121 -15.85 27.19 5.61
C LEU A 121 -17.19 27.53 6.31
N LYS A 122 -17.43 26.99 7.51
CA LYS A 122 -18.54 27.37 8.40
C LYS A 122 -18.04 28.32 9.48
#